data_AF-A0A7Y6ZQJ8-F1
#
_entry.id   AF-A0A7Y6ZQJ8-F1
#
_cell.length_a   1.000
_cell.length_b   1.000
_cell.length_c   1.000
_cell.angle_alpha   90.00
_cell.angle_beta   90.00
_cell.angle_gamma   90.00
#
_symmetry.space_group_name_H-M   'P 1'
#
loop_
_entity.id
_entity.type
_entity.pdbx_description
1 polymer ?
#
loop_
_entity_poly.entity_id
_entity_poly.type
_entity_poly.pdbx_seq_one_letter_code
_entity_poly.pdbx_strand_id
1 'polypeptide(L)'
;MLVIGIAGGTGSGKTTVVNKIIKELPTDEVCVISQDSYYNTTNNLSYEERTKINFDHPRAIDFDLIIKHLKELKAGKTIEQPVYSFVTHNRTKDVIITHPRKVVIVEGILIFNSEALRDLFDIKIFVHADTDERLIRRIRRDINERGRDVSEVLSRYQDTLKPMHQQFIEPTKNYADIIIPNDRHNNVAIDIVRTVISNRL
;
A
#
# COMPACT_ATOMS: atom_id res chain seq x y z
N MET A 1 -19.24 -8.37 -1.14
CA MET A 1 -17.82 -8.03 -1.31
C MET A 1 -17.28 -7.57 0.04
N LEU A 2 -16.26 -8.26 0.56
CA LEU A 2 -15.49 -7.84 1.73
C LEU A 2 -14.33 -6.95 1.26
N VAL A 3 -14.13 -5.79 1.87
CA VAL A 3 -13.03 -4.87 1.58
C VAL A 3 -12.08 -4.79 2.78
N ILE A 4 -10.82 -5.17 2.58
CA ILE A 4 -9.78 -5.16 3.61
C ILE A 4 -8.74 -4.09 3.27
N GLY A 5 -8.49 -3.16 4.18
CA GLY A 5 -7.38 -2.22 4.08
C GLY A 5 -6.15 -2.75 4.82
N ILE A 6 -4.99 -2.81 4.17
CA ILE A 6 -3.72 -3.22 4.78
C ILE A 6 -2.69 -2.08 4.67
N ALA A 7 -2.51 -1.37 5.78
CA ALA A 7 -1.59 -0.25 5.91
C ALA A 7 -0.33 -0.59 6.73
N GLY A 8 0.59 0.36 6.87
CA GLY A 8 1.87 0.17 7.55
C GLY A 8 3.02 0.90 6.87
N GLY A 9 4.07 1.19 7.61
CA GLY A 9 5.20 1.96 7.09
C GLY A 9 6.01 1.27 5.98
N THR A 10 6.75 2.05 5.19
CA THR A 10 7.69 1.49 4.20
C THR A 10 8.66 0.52 4.86
N GLY A 11 8.89 -0.66 4.26
CA GLY A 11 9.74 -1.71 4.83
C GLY A 11 9.11 -2.57 5.93
N SER A 12 7.86 -2.31 6.36
CA SER A 12 7.21 -3.10 7.43
C SER A 12 6.83 -4.52 7.01
N GLY A 13 6.83 -4.82 5.71
CA GLY A 13 6.51 -6.14 5.16
C GLY A 13 5.04 -6.34 4.78
N LYS A 14 4.25 -5.25 4.64
CA LYS A 14 2.88 -5.28 4.08
C LYS A 14 2.76 -6.14 2.84
N THR A 15 3.57 -5.86 1.81
CA THR A 15 3.53 -6.59 0.54
C THR A 15 3.82 -8.07 0.74
N THR A 16 4.72 -8.43 1.67
CA THR A 16 4.98 -9.82 2.04
C THR A 16 3.78 -10.48 2.72
N VAL A 17 3.11 -9.77 3.64
CA VAL A 17 1.88 -10.23 4.30
C VAL A 17 0.77 -10.44 3.27
N VAL A 18 0.50 -9.45 2.40
CA VAL A 18 -0.48 -9.53 1.30
C VAL A 18 -0.18 -10.73 0.40
N ASN A 19 1.07 -10.87 -0.05
CA ASN A 19 1.46 -11.97 -0.94
C ASN A 19 1.28 -13.35 -0.30
N LYS A 20 1.56 -13.48 1.00
CA LYS A 20 1.30 -14.73 1.74
C LYS A 20 -0.18 -15.02 1.87
N ILE A 21 -1.01 -14.00 2.13
CA ILE A 21 -2.47 -14.14 2.20
C ILE A 21 -3.00 -14.65 0.86
N ILE A 22 -2.64 -14.01 -0.26
CA ILE A 22 -3.20 -14.35 -1.58
C ILE A 22 -2.69 -15.68 -2.14
N LYS A 23 -1.44 -16.09 -1.82
CA LYS A 23 -0.81 -17.28 -2.41
C LYS A 23 -1.59 -18.56 -2.14
N GLU A 24 -2.32 -18.61 -1.04
CA GLU A 24 -3.06 -19.79 -0.59
C GLU A 24 -4.57 -19.61 -0.69
N LEU A 25 -5.03 -18.59 -1.43
CA LEU A 25 -6.43 -18.34 -1.73
C LEU A 25 -6.70 -18.58 -3.22
N PRO A 26 -7.94 -18.94 -3.61
CA PRO A 26 -8.30 -19.09 -5.02
C PRO A 26 -8.02 -17.81 -5.82
N THR A 27 -7.32 -17.95 -6.95
CA THR A 27 -6.82 -16.84 -7.78
C THR A 27 -7.92 -15.91 -8.30
N ASP A 28 -9.15 -16.40 -8.36
CA ASP A 28 -10.31 -15.69 -8.92
C ASP A 28 -11.28 -15.12 -7.87
N GLU A 29 -10.94 -15.18 -6.59
CA GLU A 29 -11.85 -14.76 -5.53
C GLU A 29 -11.39 -13.51 -4.77
N VAL A 30 -10.11 -13.15 -4.95
CA VAL A 30 -9.47 -12.00 -4.31
C VAL A 30 -8.82 -11.13 -5.37
N CYS A 31 -9.05 -9.81 -5.31
CA CYS A 31 -8.22 -8.85 -6.04
C CYS A 31 -7.48 -7.92 -5.09
N VAL A 32 -6.30 -7.45 -5.53
CA VAL A 32 -5.44 -6.54 -4.76
C VAL A 32 -5.32 -5.23 -5.52
N ILE A 33 -5.64 -4.14 -4.82
CA ILE A 33 -5.47 -2.76 -5.30
C ILE A 33 -4.31 -2.14 -4.52
N SER A 34 -3.24 -1.80 -5.23
CA SER A 34 -2.10 -1.09 -4.64
C SER A 34 -2.33 0.42 -4.69
N GLN A 35 -2.19 1.11 -3.56
CA GLN A 35 -2.24 2.57 -3.48
C GLN A 35 -1.22 3.24 -4.40
N ASP A 36 -0.07 2.60 -4.63
CA ASP A 36 0.99 3.17 -5.46
C ASP A 36 0.56 3.35 -6.93
N SER A 37 -0.42 2.57 -7.41
CA SER A 37 -1.05 2.79 -8.72
C SER A 37 -1.82 4.13 -8.81
N TYR A 38 -2.22 4.68 -7.66
CA TYR A 38 -3.13 5.81 -7.53
C TYR A 38 -2.41 7.10 -7.10
N TYR A 39 -1.10 7.23 -7.30
CA TYR A 39 -0.47 8.56 -7.24
C TYR A 39 -1.12 9.52 -8.25
N ASN A 40 -1.30 10.79 -7.89
CA ASN A 40 -1.86 11.81 -8.76
C ASN A 40 -1.09 11.93 -10.09
N THR A 41 -1.80 12.16 -11.18
CA THR A 41 -1.16 12.43 -12.47
C THR A 41 -0.48 13.79 -12.43
N THR A 42 0.67 13.89 -13.07
CA THR A 42 1.51 15.09 -13.08
C THR A 42 1.97 15.42 -14.48
N ASN A 43 1.06 15.29 -15.45
CA ASN A 43 1.33 15.46 -16.89
C ASN A 43 1.81 16.88 -17.25
N ASN A 44 1.52 17.86 -16.39
CA ASN A 44 1.95 19.24 -16.53
C ASN A 44 3.38 19.51 -16.01
N LEU A 45 4.03 18.53 -15.37
CA LEU A 45 5.36 18.66 -14.81
C LEU A 45 6.42 17.96 -15.68
N SER A 46 7.60 18.56 -15.77
CA SER A 46 8.79 17.92 -16.36
C SER A 46 9.21 16.68 -15.56
N TYR A 47 10.08 15.85 -16.13
CA TYR A 47 10.65 14.71 -15.40
C TYR A 47 11.42 15.16 -14.15
N GLU A 48 12.21 16.22 -14.24
CA GLU A 48 13.01 16.75 -13.14
C GLU A 48 12.15 17.33 -12.00
N GLU A 49 10.99 17.90 -12.31
CA GLU A 49 10.05 18.34 -11.28
C GLU A 49 9.36 17.14 -10.61
N ARG A 50 9.02 16.09 -11.38
CA ARG A 50 8.38 14.88 -10.85
C ARG A 50 9.28 14.11 -9.89
N THR A 51 10.59 14.07 -10.13
CA THR A 51 11.54 13.41 -9.22
C THR A 51 11.65 14.10 -7.86
N LYS A 52 11.25 15.39 -7.77
CA LYS A 52 11.24 16.19 -6.53
C LYS A 52 9.95 16.02 -5.72
N ILE A 53 8.94 15.31 -6.24
CA ILE A 53 7.68 15.08 -5.53
C ILE A 53 7.89 14.16 -4.33
N ASN A 54 7.32 14.55 -3.19
CA ASN A 54 7.24 13.70 -2.02
C ASN A 54 6.02 12.77 -2.10
N PHE A 55 6.24 11.55 -2.57
CA PHE A 55 5.22 10.52 -2.71
C PHE A 55 4.75 9.89 -1.39
N ASP A 56 5.47 10.12 -0.28
CA ASP A 56 5.07 9.65 1.06
C ASP A 56 4.13 10.65 1.77
N HIS A 57 3.74 11.74 1.09
CA HIS A 57 2.77 12.71 1.60
C HIS A 57 1.34 12.40 1.10
N PRO A 58 0.27 12.47 1.92
CA PRO A 58 -1.10 12.16 1.50
C PRO A 58 -1.58 12.87 0.23
N ARG A 59 -1.20 14.15 0.06
CA ARG A 59 -1.47 14.95 -1.16
C ARG A 59 -1.01 14.31 -2.48
N ALA A 60 -0.07 13.38 -2.44
CA ALA A 60 0.39 12.69 -3.64
C ALA A 60 -0.59 11.61 -4.11
N ILE A 61 -1.56 11.22 -3.28
CA ILE A 61 -2.51 10.13 -3.54
C ILE A 61 -3.82 10.68 -4.06
N ASP A 62 -4.36 10.02 -5.08
CA ASP A 62 -5.70 10.23 -5.62
C ASP A 62 -6.71 9.37 -4.87
N PHE A 63 -7.01 9.76 -3.62
CA PHE A 63 -7.96 9.03 -2.79
C PHE A 63 -9.35 8.97 -3.41
N ASP A 64 -9.75 10.02 -4.14
CA ASP A 64 -11.05 10.10 -4.78
C ASP A 64 -11.22 9.00 -5.83
N LEU A 65 -10.20 8.73 -6.64
CA LEU A 65 -10.23 7.65 -7.62
C LEU A 65 -10.26 6.27 -6.94
N ILE A 66 -9.49 6.04 -5.87
CA ILE A 66 -9.55 4.78 -5.10
C ILE A 66 -10.97 4.57 -4.58
N ILE A 67 -11.56 5.59 -3.94
CA ILE A 67 -12.91 5.55 -3.37
C ILE A 67 -13.95 5.27 -4.46
N LYS A 68 -13.86 5.95 -5.60
CA LYS A 68 -14.74 5.73 -6.75
C LYS A 68 -14.66 4.28 -7.23
N HIS A 69 -13.45 3.78 -7.47
CA HIS A 69 -13.22 2.42 -7.94
C HIS A 69 -13.72 1.35 -6.96
N LEU A 70 -13.52 1.54 -5.66
CA LEU A 70 -14.07 0.62 -4.65
C LEU A 70 -15.60 0.62 -4.63
N LYS A 71 -16.24 1.79 -4.77
CA LYS A 71 -17.70 1.89 -4.87
C LYS A 71 -18.23 1.21 -6.14
N GLU A 72 -17.54 1.34 -7.27
CA GLU A 72 -17.89 0.68 -8.53
C GLU A 72 -17.75 -0.84 -8.42
N LEU A 73 -16.64 -1.34 -7.88
CA LEU A 73 -16.44 -2.76 -7.61
C LEU A 73 -17.52 -3.32 -6.68
N LYS A 74 -17.86 -2.61 -5.60
CA LYS A 74 -18.93 -3.00 -4.66
C LYS A 74 -20.31 -3.03 -5.32
N ALA A 75 -20.53 -2.20 -6.35
CA ALA A 75 -21.74 -2.19 -7.17
C ALA A 75 -21.72 -3.23 -8.31
N GLY A 76 -20.73 -4.11 -8.36
CA GLY A 76 -20.62 -5.15 -9.40
C GLY A 76 -20.12 -4.64 -10.75
N LYS A 77 -19.46 -3.48 -10.80
CA LYS A 77 -18.90 -2.91 -12.02
C LYS A 77 -17.40 -3.16 -12.12
N THR A 78 -16.94 -3.51 -13.32
CA THR A 78 -15.51 -3.59 -13.66
C THR A 78 -14.91 -2.18 -13.70
N ILE A 79 -13.66 -2.04 -13.23
CA ILE A 79 -12.91 -0.79 -13.24
C ILE A 79 -11.66 -0.91 -14.11
N GLU A 80 -11.14 0.23 -14.53
CA GLU A 80 -9.84 0.37 -15.18
C GLU A 80 -8.82 0.88 -14.15
N GLN A 81 -8.15 -0.03 -13.45
CA GLN A 81 -7.16 0.35 -12.44
C GLN A 81 -5.94 0.99 -13.12
N PRO A 82 -5.50 2.18 -12.68
CA PRO A 82 -4.32 2.83 -13.25
C PRO A 82 -3.04 2.03 -13.03
N VAL A 83 -2.10 2.16 -13.97
CA VAL A 83 -0.73 1.67 -13.81
C VAL A 83 0.19 2.84 -13.54
N TYR A 84 1.00 2.76 -12.48
CA TYR A 84 2.01 3.76 -12.16
C TYR A 84 3.40 3.27 -12.55
N SER A 85 4.16 4.12 -13.25
CA SER A 85 5.55 3.82 -13.60
C SER A 85 6.49 4.57 -12.65
N PHE A 86 7.21 3.80 -11.84
CA PHE A 86 8.28 4.32 -11.00
C PHE A 86 9.50 4.81 -11.80
N VAL A 87 9.63 4.40 -13.06
CA VAL A 87 10.71 4.85 -13.96
C VAL A 87 10.41 6.26 -14.46
N THR A 88 9.17 6.53 -14.86
CA THR A 88 8.78 7.84 -15.41
C THR A 88 8.18 8.77 -14.37
N HIS A 89 8.02 8.32 -13.12
CA HIS A 89 7.41 9.06 -12.01
C HIS A 89 6.00 9.60 -12.32
N ASN A 90 5.17 8.82 -13.05
CA ASN A 90 3.80 9.21 -13.38
C ASN A 90 2.94 7.98 -13.75
N ARG A 91 1.62 8.17 -13.80
CA ARG A 91 0.72 7.15 -14.38
C ARG A 91 1.02 6.94 -15.86
N THR A 92 0.95 5.69 -16.30
CA THR A 92 1.00 5.36 -17.72
C THR A 92 -0.39 5.51 -18.35
N LYS A 93 -0.50 5.29 -19.66
CA LYS A 93 -1.80 5.21 -20.33
C LYS A 93 -2.45 3.84 -20.20
N ASP A 94 -1.70 2.86 -19.68
CA ASP A 94 -2.16 1.49 -19.53
C ASP A 94 -3.02 1.35 -18.27
N VAL A 95 -3.94 0.39 -18.32
CA VAL A 95 -4.84 0.07 -17.24
C VAL A 95 -4.89 -1.43 -17.03
N ILE A 96 -5.15 -1.83 -15.78
CA ILE A 96 -5.45 -3.22 -15.42
C ILE A 96 -6.96 -3.34 -15.28
N ILE A 97 -7.59 -4.14 -16.15
CA ILE A 97 -9.01 -4.43 -16.05
C ILE A 97 -9.24 -5.25 -14.78
N THR A 98 -9.96 -4.66 -13.82
CA THR A 98 -10.19 -5.26 -12.51
C THR A 98 -11.67 -5.53 -12.34
N HIS A 99 -12.02 -6.81 -12.26
CA HIS A 99 -13.40 -7.25 -12.07
C HIS A 99 -13.79 -7.26 -10.58
N PRO A 100 -15.09 -7.10 -10.26
CA PRO A 100 -15.61 -7.36 -8.92
C PRO A 100 -15.27 -8.78 -8.45
N ARG A 101 -14.77 -8.90 -7.23
CA ARG A 101 -14.46 -10.18 -6.57
C ARG A 101 -15.17 -10.28 -5.21
N LYS A 102 -15.20 -11.47 -4.60
CA LYS A 102 -15.76 -11.62 -3.24
C LYS A 102 -14.97 -10.82 -2.21
N VAL A 103 -13.65 -10.72 -2.39
CA VAL A 103 -12.75 -9.98 -1.50
C VAL A 103 -11.88 -9.01 -2.30
N VAL A 104 -11.75 -7.78 -1.79
CA VAL A 104 -10.84 -6.76 -2.30
C VAL A 104 -9.88 -6.39 -1.19
N ILE A 105 -8.58 -6.51 -1.44
CA ILE A 105 -7.53 -6.02 -0.54
C ILE A 105 -7.00 -4.71 -1.11
N VAL A 106 -7.06 -3.64 -0.33
CA VAL A 106 -6.41 -2.37 -0.66
C VAL A 106 -5.18 -2.24 0.22
N GLU A 107 -4.01 -2.13 -0.38
CA GLU A 107 -2.75 -2.02 0.37
C GLU A 107 -2.03 -0.72 0.04
N GLY A 108 -1.37 -0.14 1.04
CA GLY A 108 -0.56 1.05 0.84
C GLY A 108 -0.07 1.68 2.13
N ILE A 109 0.80 2.68 2.02
CA ILE A 109 1.39 3.34 3.19
C ILE A 109 0.47 4.41 3.82
N LEU A 110 -0.50 4.94 3.07
CA LEU A 110 -1.30 6.12 3.41
C LEU A 110 -2.83 5.88 3.25
N ILE A 111 -3.27 4.64 3.00
CA ILE A 111 -4.68 4.32 2.73
C ILE A 111 -5.60 4.63 3.92
N PHE A 112 -5.04 4.75 5.12
CA PHE A 112 -5.77 5.13 6.32
C PHE A 112 -5.74 6.64 6.61
N ASN A 113 -5.14 7.48 5.75
CA ASN A 113 -5.20 8.94 5.92
C ASN A 113 -6.55 9.53 5.50
N SER A 114 -7.24 8.94 4.52
CA SER A 114 -8.56 9.38 4.07
C SER A 114 -9.67 8.73 4.87
N GLU A 115 -10.47 9.52 5.58
CA GLU A 115 -11.63 9.04 6.35
C GLU A 115 -12.66 8.35 5.46
N ALA A 116 -13.03 8.99 4.35
CA ALA A 116 -13.96 8.42 3.39
C ALA A 116 -13.48 7.10 2.79
N LEU A 117 -12.17 6.88 2.69
CA LEU A 117 -11.62 5.58 2.29
C LEU A 117 -11.68 4.56 3.43
N ARG A 118 -11.37 4.97 4.67
CA ARG A 118 -11.49 4.11 5.86
C ARG A 118 -12.91 3.58 6.04
N ASP A 119 -13.93 4.40 5.79
CA ASP A 119 -15.34 4.02 5.93
C ASP A 119 -15.78 2.94 4.93
N LEU A 120 -15.01 2.72 3.87
CA LEU A 120 -15.26 1.64 2.91
C LEU A 120 -14.63 0.31 3.33
N PHE A 121 -13.71 0.30 4.30
CA PHE A 121 -13.04 -0.92 4.77
C PHE A 121 -13.86 -1.63 5.83
N ASP A 122 -14.20 -2.90 5.56
CA ASP A 122 -14.82 -3.78 6.53
C ASP A 122 -13.80 -4.24 7.59
N ILE A 123 -12.52 -4.36 7.23
CA ILE A 123 -11.40 -4.70 8.14
C ILE A 123 -10.20 -3.82 7.83
N LYS A 124 -9.61 -3.20 8.87
CA LYS A 124 -8.44 -2.33 8.80
C LYS A 124 -7.27 -3.00 9.52
N ILE A 125 -6.24 -3.38 8.77
CA ILE A 125 -5.04 -4.04 9.29
C ILE A 125 -3.86 -3.09 9.17
N PHE A 126 -3.07 -2.95 10.22
CA PHE A 126 -1.79 -2.23 10.18
C PHE A 126 -0.63 -3.19 10.43
N VAL A 127 0.25 -3.35 9.45
CA VAL A 127 1.47 -4.15 9.58
C VAL A 127 2.57 -3.29 10.20
N HIS A 128 2.88 -3.59 11.45
CA HIS A 128 3.86 -2.87 12.26
C HIS A 128 5.19 -3.62 12.28
N ALA A 129 6.27 -2.85 12.24
CA ALA A 129 7.63 -3.30 12.51
C ALA A 129 8.42 -2.09 13.00
N ASP A 130 9.41 -2.34 13.84
CA ASP A 130 10.26 -1.32 14.42
C ASP A 130 11.00 -0.53 13.32
N THR A 131 11.21 0.76 13.59
CA THR A 131 11.74 1.68 12.57
C THR A 131 13.17 1.35 12.15
N ASP A 132 13.97 0.80 13.07
CA ASP A 132 15.33 0.34 12.82
C ASP A 132 15.35 -0.94 11.98
N GLU A 133 14.52 -1.94 12.30
CA GLU A 133 14.34 -3.15 11.49
C GLU A 133 13.93 -2.80 10.05
N ARG A 134 12.99 -1.86 9.90
CA ARG A 134 12.56 -1.36 8.59
C ARG A 134 13.68 -0.64 7.84
N LEU A 135 14.50 0.14 8.54
CA LEU A 135 15.66 0.82 7.97
C LEU A 135 16.73 -0.19 7.54
N ILE A 136 17.05 -1.19 8.37
CA ILE A 136 18.01 -2.25 8.06
C ILE A 136 17.58 -3.00 6.80
N ARG A 137 16.31 -3.41 6.71
CA ARG A 137 15.76 -4.08 5.52
C ARG A 137 15.88 -3.19 4.28
N ARG A 138 15.61 -1.90 4.41
CA ARG A 138 15.72 -0.93 3.31
C ARG A 138 17.16 -0.76 2.84
N ILE A 139 18.10 -0.55 3.77
CA ILE A 139 19.52 -0.39 3.47
C ILE A 139 20.03 -1.63 2.73
N ARG A 140 19.75 -2.84 3.24
CA ARG A 140 20.14 -4.10 2.59
C ARG A 140 19.60 -4.20 1.16
N ARG A 141 18.31 -3.91 0.96
CA ARG A 141 17.67 -3.97 -0.35
C ARG A 141 18.23 -2.92 -1.32
N ASP A 142 18.28 -1.67 -0.89
CA ASP A 142 18.66 -0.55 -1.76
C ASP A 142 20.16 -0.58 -2.13
N ILE A 143 21.03 -1.13 -1.27
CA ILE A 143 22.45 -1.36 -1.60
C ILE A 143 22.62 -2.62 -2.46
N ASN A 144 22.15 -3.78 -1.98
CA ASN A 144 22.49 -5.06 -2.61
C ASN A 144 21.76 -5.29 -3.94
N GLU A 145 20.51 -4.81 -4.07
CA GLU A 145 19.69 -5.08 -5.25
C GLU A 145 19.66 -3.90 -6.23
N ARG A 146 19.94 -2.68 -5.75
CA ARG A 146 19.78 -1.44 -6.54
C ARG A 146 21.05 -0.61 -6.67
N GLY A 147 22.17 -1.03 -6.04
CA GLY A 147 23.47 -0.37 -6.18
C GLY A 147 23.51 1.07 -5.67
N ARG A 148 22.66 1.44 -4.70
CA ARG A 148 22.63 2.80 -4.15
C ARG A 148 23.73 3.04 -3.13
N ASP A 149 24.17 4.30 -3.03
CA ASP A 149 25.09 4.74 -1.98
C ASP A 149 24.40 4.77 -0.60
N VAL A 150 25.12 4.33 0.43
CA VAL A 150 24.60 4.26 1.80
C VAL A 150 24.22 5.65 2.31
N SER A 151 25.04 6.67 2.01
CA SER A 151 24.82 8.04 2.47
C SER A 151 23.56 8.64 1.83
N GLU A 152 23.34 8.37 0.53
CA GLU A 152 22.08 8.74 -0.15
C GLU A 152 20.86 8.11 0.53
N VAL A 153 20.93 6.82 0.84
CA VAL A 153 19.82 6.10 1.51
C VAL A 153 19.54 6.67 2.89
N LEU A 154 20.58 6.98 3.66
CA LEU A 154 20.47 7.54 5.02
C LEU A 154 19.92 8.96 5.02
N SER A 155 20.44 9.86 4.17
CA SER A 155 19.91 11.22 4.03
C SER A 155 18.44 11.19 3.63
N ARG A 156 18.08 10.41 2.60
CA ARG A 156 16.67 10.27 2.20
C ARG A 156 15.78 9.75 3.33
N TYR A 157 16.29 8.85 4.17
CA TYR A 157 15.57 8.37 5.34
C TYR A 157 15.33 9.46 6.37
N GLN A 158 16.36 10.23 6.72
CA GLN A 158 16.28 11.29 7.71
C GLN A 158 15.43 12.47 7.25
N ASP A 159 15.61 12.90 6.00
CA ASP A 159 15.07 14.16 5.50
C ASP A 159 13.64 14.02 4.95
N THR A 160 13.28 12.83 4.48
CA THR A 160 11.97 12.61 3.84
C THR A 160 11.16 11.51 4.52
N LEU A 161 11.70 10.30 4.62
CA LEU A 161 10.89 9.13 4.96
C LEU A 161 10.48 9.08 6.43
N LYS A 162 11.41 9.38 7.34
CA LYS A 162 11.14 9.38 8.78
C LYS A 162 10.12 10.48 9.15
N PRO A 163 10.25 11.74 8.70
CA PRO A 163 9.22 12.76 8.92
C PRO A 163 7.85 12.36 8.38
N MET A 164 7.77 11.87 7.14
CA MET A 164 6.48 11.45 6.55
C MET A 164 5.87 10.26 7.30
N HIS A 165 6.71 9.31 7.72
CA HIS A 165 6.24 8.18 8.51
C HIS A 165 5.67 8.63 9.86
N GLN A 166 6.40 9.46 10.61
CA GLN A 166 5.97 9.94 11.91
C GLN A 166 4.72 10.83 11.83
N GLN A 167 4.62 11.66 10.79
CA GLN A 167 3.53 12.61 10.64
C GLN A 167 2.26 11.99 10.05
N PHE A 168 2.40 11.14 9.03
CA PHE A 168 1.26 10.71 8.21
C PHE A 168 0.97 9.22 8.27
N ILE A 169 1.95 8.36 8.56
CA ILE A 169 1.75 6.91 8.47
C ILE A 169 1.52 6.30 9.85
N GLU A 170 2.45 6.50 10.79
CA GLU A 170 2.40 5.90 12.13
C GLU A 170 1.13 6.27 12.92
N PRO A 171 0.64 7.53 12.88
CA PRO A 171 -0.60 7.88 13.60
C PRO A 171 -1.83 7.11 13.09
N THR A 172 -1.82 6.66 11.83
CA THR A 172 -2.96 5.93 11.24
C THR A 172 -3.12 4.51 11.80
N LYS A 173 -2.10 4.01 12.52
CA LYS A 173 -2.20 2.78 13.30
C LYS A 173 -3.38 2.79 14.27
N ASN A 174 -3.77 3.97 14.78
CA ASN A 174 -4.90 4.13 15.69
C ASN A 174 -6.27 3.85 15.03
N TYR A 175 -6.34 3.79 13.71
CA TYR A 175 -7.56 3.43 12.98
C TYR A 175 -7.65 1.93 12.64
N ALA A 176 -6.64 1.13 13.01
CA ALA A 176 -6.61 -0.28 12.68
C ALA A 176 -7.46 -1.10 13.66
N ASP A 177 -8.21 -2.06 13.13
CA ASP A 177 -8.89 -3.08 13.91
C ASP A 177 -7.89 -4.13 14.41
N ILE A 178 -6.85 -4.41 13.60
CA ILE A 178 -5.81 -5.41 13.88
C ILE A 178 -4.43 -4.82 13.59
N ILE A 179 -3.50 -4.98 14.52
CA ILE A 179 -2.08 -4.67 14.32
C ILE A 179 -1.31 -5.99 14.20
N ILE A 180 -0.62 -6.20 13.08
CA ILE A 180 0.22 -7.37 12.86
C ILE A 180 1.68 -6.98 13.09
N PRO A 181 2.33 -7.43 14.18
CA PRO A 181 3.76 -7.24 14.35
C PRO A 181 4.51 -8.13 13.36
N ASN A 182 5.55 -7.58 12.73
CA ASN A 182 6.31 -8.23 11.66
C ASN A 182 7.83 -7.99 11.75
N ASP A 183 8.34 -7.73 12.95
CA ASP A 183 9.78 -7.78 13.26
C ASP A 183 10.32 -9.19 13.09
N ARG A 184 9.49 -10.17 13.47
CA ARG A 184 9.67 -11.60 13.19
C ARG A 184 8.46 -12.06 12.37
N HIS A 185 8.70 -12.92 11.37
CA HIS A 185 7.62 -13.42 10.52
C HIS A 185 6.47 -13.99 11.35
N ASN A 186 5.29 -13.40 11.23
CA ASN A 186 4.13 -13.76 12.05
C ASN A 186 3.10 -14.56 11.22
N ASN A 187 3.37 -15.86 11.04
CA ASN A 187 2.49 -16.72 10.26
C ASN A 187 1.12 -16.89 10.94
N VAL A 188 1.05 -16.93 12.28
CA VAL A 188 -0.21 -17.07 13.02
C VAL A 188 -1.18 -15.93 12.70
N ALA A 189 -0.71 -14.68 12.73
CA ALA A 189 -1.55 -13.54 12.39
C ALA A 189 -2.02 -13.57 10.92
N ILE A 190 -1.14 -14.01 10.01
CA ILE A 190 -1.47 -14.19 8.60
C ILE A 190 -2.56 -15.26 8.43
N ASP A 191 -2.43 -16.39 9.13
CA ASP A 191 -3.40 -17.49 9.06
C ASP A 191 -4.77 -17.07 9.59
N ILE A 192 -4.84 -16.26 10.64
CA ILE A 192 -6.11 -15.68 11.13
C ILE A 192 -6.78 -14.83 10.05
N VAL A 193 -6.04 -13.92 9.42
CA VAL A 193 -6.58 -13.06 8.35
C VAL A 193 -7.07 -13.92 7.18
N ARG A 194 -6.31 -14.97 6.84
CA ARG A 194 -6.69 -15.92 5.80
C ARG A 194 -7.97 -16.66 6.16
N THR A 195 -8.13 -17.18 7.37
CA THR A 195 -9.36 -17.84 7.81
C THR A 195 -10.57 -16.91 7.67
N VAL A 196 -10.44 -15.64 8.04
CA VAL A 196 -11.51 -14.64 7.86
C VAL A 196 -11.87 -14.46 6.40
N ILE A 197 -10.87 -14.38 5.51
CA ILE A 197 -11.09 -14.30 4.07
C ILE A 197 -11.76 -15.56 3.54
N SER A 198 -11.25 -16.75 3.87
CA SER A 198 -11.78 -18.04 3.42
C SER A 198 -13.24 -18.24 3.84
N ASN A 199 -13.65 -17.78 5.02
CA ASN A 199 -15.05 -17.85 5.46
C ASN A 199 -16.00 -16.92 4.67
N ARG A 200 -15.47 -16.03 3.83
CA ARG A 200 -16.24 -15.14 2.94
C ARG A 200 -16.21 -15.57 1.48
N LEU A 201 -15.34 -16.52 1.13
CA LEU A 201 -15.29 -17.12 -0.20
C LEU A 201 -16.39 -18.18 -0.34
#